data_AF-A0A3C1J845-F1
#
_entry.id   AF-A0A3C1J845-F1
#
_cell.length_a   1.000
_cell.length_b   1.000
_cell.length_c   1.000
_cell.angle_alpha   90.00
_cell.angle_beta   90.00
_cell.angle_gamma   90.00
#
_symmetry.space_group_name_H-M   'P 1'
#
loop_
_entity.id
_entity.type
_entity.pdbx_description
1 polymer ?
#
loop_
_entity_poly.entity_id
_entity_poly.type
_entity_poly.pdbx_seq_one_letter_code
_entity_poly.pdbx_strand_id
1 'polypeptide(L)'
;MKFKFALSAGLVFITGMGLAFAGTAVPAQPSQASVQEDAKTREFKDILVKLVRQDEYLDEAIEILDTASGRPSQEDLAAVGVSLKAIAKNLRHVSALNKAEFAAIQPGSDLSRYTNTILSYSRKVDRKSVQVGTLIAQLAAKNKKAAMRDAVTSRKGGKKARGRQLTEVLAEQRSMARLAADARALRGASRDLSATSKWLYIASK
;
A
#
# COMPACT_ATOMS: atom_id res chain seq x y z
N MET A 1 -36.62 26.10 11.57
CA MET A 1 -35.80 27.29 11.89
C MET A 1 -34.77 27.47 10.78
N LYS A 2 -34.79 28.61 10.09
CA LYS A 2 -34.02 28.89 8.87
C LYS A 2 -32.95 29.93 9.23
N PHE A 3 -31.67 29.63 9.03
CA PHE A 3 -30.61 30.63 9.11
C PHE A 3 -30.19 31.06 7.70
N LYS A 4 -30.37 32.36 7.45
CA LYS A 4 -29.95 33.13 6.28
C LYS A 4 -28.71 33.92 6.68
N PHE A 5 -27.65 33.92 5.86
CA PHE A 5 -26.62 34.97 5.81
C PHE A 5 -26.17 35.03 4.34
N ALA A 6 -26.69 35.98 3.56
CA ALA A 6 -26.21 37.35 3.35
C ALA A 6 -25.07 37.41 2.31
N LEU A 7 -25.47 37.42 1.04
CA LEU A 7 -24.68 37.99 -0.06
C LEU A 7 -24.58 39.50 0.16
N SER A 8 -23.36 40.04 0.28
CA SER A 8 -23.11 41.47 0.07
C SER A 8 -22.34 41.65 -1.23
N ALA A 9 -23.03 42.21 -2.21
CA ALA A 9 -22.48 42.77 -3.41
C ALA A 9 -21.50 43.91 -3.10
N GLY A 10 -20.42 43.99 -3.86
CA GLY A 10 -19.47 45.10 -3.83
C GLY A 10 -18.95 45.33 -5.24
N LEU A 11 -19.85 45.74 -6.15
CA LEU A 11 -19.53 46.20 -7.49
C LEU A 11 -19.16 47.68 -7.36
N VAL A 12 -17.88 48.01 -7.50
CA VAL A 12 -17.40 49.39 -7.55
C VAL A 12 -16.67 49.57 -8.88
N PHE A 13 -17.38 50.17 -9.83
CA PHE A 13 -16.78 50.88 -10.95
C PHE A 13 -16.16 52.17 -10.39
N ILE A 14 -14.85 52.35 -10.56
CA ILE A 14 -14.24 53.68 -10.49
C ILE A 14 -13.61 53.96 -11.85
N THR A 15 -14.34 54.74 -12.62
CA THR A 15 -13.92 55.54 -13.77
C THR A 15 -12.77 56.47 -13.38
N GLY A 16 -11.78 56.60 -14.26
CA GLY A 16 -10.65 57.50 -14.07
C GLY A 16 -10.96 58.97 -14.33
N MET A 17 -10.19 59.86 -13.70
CA MET A 17 -9.34 60.87 -14.33
C MET A 17 -8.77 61.83 -13.27
N GLY A 18 -7.44 62.02 -13.32
CA GLY A 18 -6.76 63.28 -13.02
C GLY A 18 -6.62 63.73 -11.55
N LEU A 19 -5.41 63.64 -11.00
CA LEU A 19 -4.47 64.78 -10.89
C LEU A 19 -3.26 64.37 -10.02
N ALA A 20 -2.09 64.85 -10.45
CA ALA A 20 -0.78 64.48 -9.94
C ALA A 20 -0.57 64.84 -8.46
N PHE A 21 0.03 63.92 -7.69
CA PHE A 21 0.86 64.26 -6.53
C PHE A 21 2.01 63.26 -6.41
N ALA A 22 3.17 63.81 -6.07
CA ALA A 22 4.48 63.17 -6.04
C ALA A 22 4.62 62.12 -4.92
N GLY A 23 5.47 61.12 -5.21
CA GLY A 23 6.28 60.42 -4.20
C GLY A 23 5.57 59.36 -3.36
N THR A 24 5.53 58.12 -3.85
CA THR A 24 6.10 56.92 -3.21
C THR A 24 5.67 55.70 -4.02
N ALA A 25 6.63 54.94 -4.52
CA ALA A 25 6.37 53.68 -5.21
C ALA A 25 5.79 52.68 -4.19
N VAL A 26 4.50 52.40 -4.29
CA VAL A 26 3.88 51.26 -3.60
C VAL A 26 4.47 50.00 -4.22
N PRO A 27 5.15 49.12 -3.48
CA PRO A 27 5.64 47.88 -4.04
C PRO A 27 4.44 47.05 -4.49
N ALA A 28 4.45 46.64 -5.76
CA ALA A 28 3.48 45.71 -6.30
C ALA A 28 3.42 44.48 -5.40
N GLN A 29 2.23 44.19 -4.86
CA GLN A 29 1.99 42.93 -4.17
C GLN A 29 2.41 41.80 -5.11
N PRO A 30 3.27 40.87 -4.67
CA PRO A 30 3.61 39.71 -5.48
C PRO A 30 2.31 38.95 -5.69
N SER A 31 1.85 38.92 -6.93
CA SER A 31 0.83 37.99 -7.37
C SER A 31 1.34 36.61 -6.99
N GLN A 32 0.67 35.95 -6.03
CA GLN A 32 0.95 34.56 -5.72
C GLN A 32 0.70 33.78 -7.00
N ALA A 33 1.76 33.53 -7.76
CA ALA A 33 1.76 32.53 -8.80
C ALA A 33 1.37 31.24 -8.08
N SER A 34 0.14 30.78 -8.29
CA SER A 34 -0.24 29.43 -7.95
C SER A 34 0.77 28.54 -8.69
N VAL A 35 1.68 27.93 -7.94
CA VAL A 35 2.64 26.97 -8.50
C VAL A 35 1.80 25.81 -8.99
N GLN A 36 1.41 25.86 -10.25
CA GLN A 36 0.63 24.84 -10.90
C GLN A 36 1.55 23.63 -11.00
N GLU A 37 1.28 22.64 -10.16
CA GLU A 37 2.10 21.44 -10.08
C GLU A 37 2.08 20.72 -11.44
N ASP A 38 3.28 20.44 -11.96
CA ASP A 38 3.43 19.72 -13.22
C ASP A 38 2.75 18.35 -13.15
N ALA A 39 2.07 17.94 -14.23
CA ALA A 39 1.29 16.72 -14.30
C ALA A 39 2.13 15.49 -13.96
N LYS A 40 3.39 15.46 -14.42
CA LYS A 40 4.34 14.38 -14.10
C LYS A 40 4.66 14.32 -12.61
N THR A 41 4.91 15.47 -11.99
CA THR A 41 5.16 15.53 -10.55
C THR A 41 3.99 14.94 -9.75
N ARG A 42 2.76 15.23 -10.18
CA ARG A 42 1.54 14.69 -9.57
C ARG A 42 1.43 13.17 -9.71
N GLU A 43 1.78 12.61 -10.87
CA GLU A 43 1.83 11.15 -11.11
C GLU A 43 2.84 10.46 -10.18
N PHE A 44 4.05 11.02 -10.04
CA PHE A 44 5.07 10.50 -9.15
C PHE A 44 4.67 10.54 -7.68
N LYS A 45 3.99 11.60 -7.24
CA LYS A 45 3.41 11.68 -5.90
C LYS A 45 2.32 10.64 -5.67
N ASP A 46 1.44 10.41 -6.65
CA ASP A 46 0.41 9.37 -6.56
C ASP A 46 1.02 7.97 -6.42
N ILE A 47 2.04 7.64 -7.23
CA ILE A 47 2.80 6.39 -7.11
C ILE A 47 3.37 6.23 -5.69
N LEU A 48 3.98 7.29 -5.16
CA LEU A 48 4.54 7.27 -3.80
C LEU A 48 3.48 7.04 -2.74
N VAL A 49 2.35 7.77 -2.78
CA VAL A 49 1.26 7.59 -1.82
C VAL A 49 0.73 6.16 -1.86
N LYS A 50 0.56 5.60 -3.06
CA LYS A 50 0.14 4.19 -3.21
C LYS A 50 1.13 3.23 -2.58
N LEU A 51 2.44 3.47 -2.74
CA LEU A 51 3.51 2.65 -2.16
C LEU A 51 3.57 2.75 -0.64
N VAL A 52 3.49 3.96 -0.09
CA VAL A 52 3.48 4.18 1.37
C VAL A 52 2.30 3.43 1.99
N ARG A 53 1.11 3.53 1.40
CA ARG A 53 -0.06 2.76 1.88
C ARG A 53 0.16 1.25 1.83
N GLN A 54 0.82 0.73 0.81
CA GLN A 54 1.13 -0.71 0.76
C GLN A 54 2.17 -1.10 1.81
N ASP A 55 3.11 -0.21 2.13
CA ASP A 55 4.08 -0.41 3.20
C ASP A 55 3.39 -0.50 4.58
N GLU A 56 2.40 0.37 4.82
CA GLU A 56 1.56 0.38 6.03
C GLU A 56 0.67 -0.88 6.11
N TYR A 57 -0.03 -1.24 5.04
CA TYR A 57 -0.85 -2.47 5.03
C TYR A 57 -0.03 -3.74 5.22
N LEU A 58 1.25 -3.73 4.82
CA LEU A 58 2.15 -4.84 5.12
C LEU A 58 2.59 -4.87 6.58
N ASP A 59 2.73 -3.72 7.25
CA ASP A 59 2.95 -3.69 8.70
C ASP A 59 1.75 -4.26 9.44
N GLU A 60 0.53 -3.83 9.10
CA GLU A 60 -0.70 -4.37 9.67
C GLU A 60 -0.81 -5.90 9.46
N ALA A 61 -0.49 -6.37 8.26
CA ALA A 61 -0.49 -7.81 7.97
C ALA A 61 0.57 -8.56 8.78
N ILE A 62 1.76 -7.97 8.98
CA ILE A 62 2.82 -8.54 9.82
C ILE A 62 2.37 -8.60 11.28
N GLU A 63 1.79 -7.52 11.81
CA GLU A 63 1.30 -7.46 13.18
C GLU A 63 0.22 -8.52 13.43
N ILE A 64 -0.76 -8.67 12.52
CA ILE A 64 -1.80 -9.72 12.63
C ILE A 64 -1.17 -11.12 12.64
N LEU A 65 -0.17 -11.37 11.77
CA LEU A 65 0.49 -12.66 11.67
C LEU A 65 1.42 -12.97 12.84
N ASP A 66 2.03 -11.95 13.46
CA ASP A 66 2.95 -12.09 14.58
C ASP A 66 2.22 -12.18 15.93
N THR A 67 1.14 -11.39 16.10
CA THR A 67 0.26 -11.42 17.28
C THR A 67 -0.62 -12.66 17.34
N ALA A 68 -0.75 -13.42 16.23
CA ALA A 68 -1.32 -14.75 16.19
C ALA A 68 -0.46 -15.76 16.99
N SER A 69 -0.44 -15.55 18.31
CA SER A 69 0.26 -16.34 19.32
C SER A 69 -0.40 -17.71 19.55
N GLY A 70 -1.59 -17.92 18.97
CA GLY A 70 -2.32 -19.18 18.91
C GLY A 70 -2.61 -19.68 17.49
N ARG A 71 -3.70 -20.43 17.34
CA ARG A 71 -4.21 -20.89 16.03
C ARG A 71 -5.10 -19.77 15.46
N PRO A 72 -4.69 -19.06 14.40
CA PRO A 72 -5.52 -18.00 13.81
C PRO A 72 -6.85 -18.58 13.33
N SER A 73 -7.94 -17.82 13.50
CA SER A 73 -9.26 -18.26 13.05
C SER A 73 -9.31 -18.32 11.52
N GLN A 74 -10.29 -19.04 10.96
CA GLN A 74 -10.48 -19.05 9.51
C GLN A 74 -10.81 -17.65 8.96
N GLU A 75 -11.50 -16.83 9.75
CA GLU A 75 -11.85 -15.45 9.40
C GLU A 75 -10.60 -14.58 9.33
N ASP A 76 -9.69 -14.69 10.31
CA ASP A 76 -8.41 -13.97 10.30
C ASP A 76 -7.56 -14.36 9.07
N LEU A 77 -7.45 -15.66 8.79
CA LEU A 77 -6.72 -16.16 7.63
C LEU A 77 -7.31 -15.68 6.31
N ALA A 78 -8.65 -15.59 6.23
CA ALA A 78 -9.34 -15.07 5.06
C ALA A 78 -9.12 -13.56 4.90
N ALA A 79 -9.22 -12.79 5.99
CA ALA A 79 -8.99 -11.34 6.00
C ALA A 79 -7.56 -11.01 5.57
N VAL A 80 -6.56 -11.69 6.14
CA VAL A 80 -5.16 -11.56 5.72
C VAL A 80 -5.03 -11.92 4.24
N GLY A 81 -5.61 -13.04 3.78
CA GLY A 81 -5.57 -13.44 2.37
C GLY A 81 -6.15 -12.39 1.41
N VAL A 82 -7.25 -11.73 1.78
CA VAL A 82 -7.84 -10.62 1.02
C VAL A 82 -6.89 -9.42 0.99
N SER A 83 -6.30 -9.06 2.13
CA SER A 83 -5.32 -7.98 2.22
C SER A 83 -4.10 -8.25 1.30
N LEU A 84 -3.49 -9.45 1.38
CA LEU A 84 -2.34 -9.81 0.54
C LEU A 84 -2.65 -9.72 -0.96
N LYS A 85 -3.86 -10.10 -1.38
CA LYS A 85 -4.29 -9.96 -2.77
C LYS A 85 -4.45 -8.51 -3.20
N ALA A 86 -5.07 -7.69 -2.36
CA ALA A 86 -5.24 -6.26 -2.61
C ALA A 86 -3.87 -5.58 -2.75
N ILE A 87 -2.95 -5.88 -1.83
CA ILE A 87 -1.57 -5.40 -1.87
C ILE A 87 -0.89 -5.87 -3.16
N ALA A 88 -0.88 -7.17 -3.46
CA ALA A 88 -0.24 -7.70 -4.66
C ALA A 88 -0.80 -7.06 -5.96
N LYS A 89 -2.12 -6.81 -6.03
CA LYS A 89 -2.74 -6.10 -7.16
C LYS A 89 -2.23 -4.67 -7.28
N ASN A 90 -2.15 -3.94 -6.17
CA ASN A 90 -1.61 -2.58 -6.15
C ASN A 90 -0.13 -2.54 -6.52
N LEU A 91 0.70 -3.47 -6.03
CA LEU A 91 2.11 -3.55 -6.39
C LEU A 91 2.30 -3.80 -7.91
N ARG A 92 1.46 -4.66 -8.51
CA ARG A 92 1.45 -4.87 -9.97
C ARG A 92 1.03 -3.61 -10.72
N HIS A 93 0.03 -2.89 -10.22
CA HIS A 93 -0.40 -1.63 -10.83
C HIS A 93 0.71 -0.58 -10.77
N VAL A 94 1.35 -0.39 -9.61
CA VAL A 94 2.51 0.53 -9.49
C VAL A 94 3.67 0.09 -10.37
N SER A 95 3.95 -1.22 -10.44
CA SER A 95 4.98 -1.74 -11.34
C SER A 95 4.67 -1.42 -12.82
N ALA A 96 3.39 -1.46 -13.23
CA ALA A 96 2.97 -1.05 -14.57
C ALA A 96 3.13 0.46 -14.78
N LEU A 97 2.79 1.30 -13.79
CA LEU A 97 3.03 2.74 -13.84
C LEU A 97 4.52 3.06 -13.98
N ASN A 98 5.38 2.41 -13.18
CA ASN A 98 6.83 2.58 -13.30
C ASN A 98 7.35 2.23 -14.71
N LYS A 99 6.79 1.18 -15.35
CA LYS A 99 7.14 0.83 -16.73
C LYS A 99 6.67 1.87 -17.75
N ALA A 100 5.50 2.46 -17.56
CA ALA A 100 5.01 3.52 -18.43
C ALA A 100 5.89 4.78 -18.30
N GLU A 101 6.24 5.16 -17.07
CA GLU A 101 7.09 6.32 -16.79
C GLU A 101 8.54 6.13 -17.29
N PHE A 102 9.03 4.89 -17.30
CA PHE A 102 10.37 4.59 -17.82
C PHE A 102 10.58 5.08 -19.26
N ALA A 103 9.57 5.02 -20.12
CA ALA A 103 9.68 5.46 -21.51
C ALA A 103 9.67 7.00 -21.68
N ALA A 104 9.18 7.74 -20.67
CA ALA A 104 8.97 9.17 -20.73
C ALA A 104 9.98 9.98 -19.89
N ILE A 105 10.75 9.32 -19.01
CA ILE A 105 11.62 10.01 -18.07
C ILE A 105 12.89 10.53 -18.75
N GLN A 106 13.23 11.79 -18.46
CA GLN A 106 14.47 12.41 -18.90
C GLN A 106 15.52 12.36 -17.76
N PRO A 107 16.77 11.96 -18.07
CA PRO A 107 17.88 12.02 -17.11
C PRO A 107 18.07 13.43 -16.55
N GLY A 108 18.39 13.54 -15.27
CA GLY A 108 18.66 14.83 -14.63
C GLY A 108 17.42 15.69 -14.35
N SER A 109 16.21 15.16 -14.57
CA SER A 109 14.97 15.85 -14.19
C SER A 109 14.81 15.99 -12.67
N ASP A 110 14.02 16.97 -12.24
CA ASP A 110 13.64 17.16 -10.82
C ASP A 110 12.91 15.94 -10.23
N LEU A 111 12.44 15.03 -11.10
CA LEU A 111 11.76 13.78 -10.74
C LEU A 111 12.71 12.72 -10.15
N SER A 112 14.03 12.92 -10.26
CA SER A 112 15.07 12.06 -9.67
C SER A 112 14.88 11.87 -8.15
N ARG A 113 14.38 12.88 -7.42
CA ARG A 113 14.07 12.79 -5.99
C ARG A 113 12.93 11.80 -5.71
N TYR A 114 11.88 11.82 -6.52
CA TYR A 114 10.75 10.92 -6.37
C TYR A 114 11.13 9.49 -6.74
N THR A 115 11.85 9.28 -7.85
CA THR A 115 12.30 7.94 -8.26
C THR A 115 13.22 7.26 -7.23
N ASN A 116 14.11 8.02 -6.57
CA ASN A 116 14.90 7.50 -5.46
C ASN A 116 14.02 7.07 -4.28
N THR A 117 13.00 7.87 -3.96
CA THR A 117 12.06 7.57 -2.87
C THR A 117 11.20 6.34 -3.21
N ILE A 118 10.73 6.21 -4.45
CA ILE A 118 10.02 5.03 -4.97
C ILE A 118 10.91 3.79 -4.84
N LEU A 119 12.18 3.87 -5.22
CA LEU A 119 13.13 2.78 -5.06
C LEU A 119 13.32 2.39 -3.59
N SER A 120 13.41 3.36 -2.69
CA SER A 120 13.52 3.10 -1.25
C SER A 120 12.30 2.34 -0.70
N TYR A 121 11.09 2.83 -0.98
CA TYR A 121 9.85 2.16 -0.54
C TYR A 121 9.65 0.80 -1.19
N SER A 122 9.96 0.63 -2.48
CA SER A 122 9.86 -0.69 -3.13
C SER A 122 10.75 -1.74 -2.45
N ARG A 123 11.94 -1.35 -1.95
CA ARG A 123 12.81 -2.23 -1.16
C ARG A 123 12.25 -2.55 0.22
N LYS A 124 11.60 -1.59 0.89
CA LYS A 124 10.92 -1.83 2.18
C LYS A 124 9.78 -2.84 2.00
N VAL A 125 8.92 -2.59 1.02
CA VAL A 125 7.81 -3.49 0.63
C VAL A 125 8.32 -4.88 0.27
N ASP A 126 9.44 -5.01 -0.45
CA ASP A 126 10.06 -6.31 -0.77
C ASP A 126 10.48 -7.09 0.48
N ARG A 127 11.14 -6.42 1.43
CA ARG A 127 11.56 -7.02 2.70
C ARG A 127 10.35 -7.46 3.53
N LYS A 128 9.34 -6.61 3.66
CA LYS A 128 8.10 -6.94 4.38
C LYS A 128 7.35 -8.10 3.72
N SER A 129 7.32 -8.15 2.39
CA SER A 129 6.73 -9.28 1.66
C SER A 129 7.43 -10.61 1.94
N VAL A 130 8.77 -10.60 2.14
CA VAL A 130 9.53 -11.78 2.58
C VAL A 130 9.18 -12.17 4.02
N GLN A 131 9.06 -11.19 4.91
CA GLN A 131 8.69 -11.41 6.31
C GLN A 131 7.29 -12.05 6.43
N VAL A 132 6.29 -11.49 5.73
CA VAL A 132 4.94 -12.06 5.64
C VAL A 132 4.97 -13.51 5.18
N GLY A 133 5.71 -13.81 4.11
CA GLY A 133 5.85 -15.19 3.62
C GLY A 133 6.49 -16.13 4.65
N THR A 134 7.45 -15.63 5.42
CA THR A 134 8.11 -16.38 6.50
C THR A 134 7.14 -16.67 7.64
N LEU A 135 6.38 -15.67 8.10
CA LEU A 135 5.38 -15.82 9.16
C LEU A 135 4.28 -16.81 8.76
N ILE A 136 3.78 -16.73 7.53
CA ILE A 136 2.78 -17.68 7.00
C ILE A 136 3.34 -19.11 6.95
N ALA A 137 4.61 -19.28 6.56
CA ALA A 137 5.25 -20.59 6.56
C ALA A 137 5.40 -21.15 7.99
N GLN A 138 5.76 -20.31 8.96
CA GLN A 138 5.83 -20.70 10.37
C GLN A 138 4.45 -21.08 10.93
N LEU A 139 3.41 -20.31 10.62
CA LEU A 139 2.02 -20.62 10.99
C LEU A 139 1.56 -21.94 10.38
N ALA A 140 1.88 -22.18 9.10
CA ALA A 140 1.55 -23.45 8.45
C ALA A 140 2.24 -24.65 9.12
N ALA A 141 3.51 -24.51 9.50
CA ALA A 141 4.25 -25.54 10.21
C ALA A 141 3.67 -25.82 11.61
N LYS A 142 3.29 -24.77 12.35
CA LYS A 142 2.61 -24.88 13.65
C LYS A 142 1.24 -25.57 13.51
N ASN A 143 0.43 -25.16 12.52
CA ASN A 143 -0.89 -25.75 12.30
C ASN A 143 -0.80 -27.23 11.89
N LYS A 144 0.14 -27.60 11.01
CA LYS A 144 0.37 -29.02 10.64
C LYS A 144 0.66 -29.90 11.87
N LYS A 145 1.53 -29.44 12.78
CA LYS A 145 1.85 -30.17 14.03
C LYS A 145 0.63 -30.33 14.92
N ALA A 146 -0.16 -29.27 15.12
CA ALA A 146 -1.37 -29.31 15.94
C ALA A 146 -2.45 -30.22 15.32
N ALA A 147 -2.69 -30.10 14.02
CA ALA A 147 -3.67 -30.92 13.30
C ALA A 147 -3.33 -32.42 13.37
N MET A 148 -2.04 -32.80 13.25
CA MET A 148 -1.63 -34.21 13.37
C MET A 148 -1.81 -34.75 14.79
N ARG A 149 -1.61 -33.91 15.83
CA ARG A 149 -1.86 -34.29 17.22
C ARG A 149 -3.34 -34.51 17.50
N ASP A 150 -4.20 -33.63 16.99
CA ASP A 150 -5.62 -33.59 17.34
C ASP A 150 -6.50 -34.48 16.43
N ALA A 151 -6.00 -34.89 15.26
CA ALA A 151 -6.67 -35.84 14.35
C ALA A 151 -6.58 -37.30 14.81
N VAL A 152 -5.59 -37.65 15.65
CA VAL A 152 -5.45 -38.99 16.22
C VAL A 152 -6.35 -39.10 17.46
N THR A 153 -7.62 -39.47 17.24
CA THR A 153 -8.43 -40.04 18.33
C THR A 153 -7.91 -41.44 18.63
N SER A 154 -6.88 -41.50 19.46
CA SER A 154 -6.43 -42.76 20.06
C SER A 154 -7.60 -43.35 20.84
N ARG A 155 -8.14 -44.45 20.31
CA ARG A 155 -9.05 -45.37 20.99
C ARG A 155 -8.31 -46.03 22.15
N LYS A 156 -8.14 -45.33 23.29
CA LYS A 156 -7.65 -45.93 24.53
C LYS A 156 -8.76 -45.86 25.56
N GLY A 157 -9.43 -46.99 25.81
CA GLY A 157 -10.43 -47.13 26.89
C GLY A 157 -11.91 -47.09 26.50
N GLY A 158 -12.29 -47.38 25.24
CA GLY A 158 -13.69 -47.68 24.88
C GLY A 158 -14.68 -46.51 24.80
N LYS A 159 -14.34 -45.32 25.29
CA LYS A 159 -15.15 -44.09 25.08
C LYS A 159 -14.61 -43.32 23.87
N LYS A 160 -15.48 -43.03 22.89
CA LYS A 160 -15.16 -42.16 21.74
C LYS A 160 -14.81 -40.76 22.25
N ALA A 161 -13.52 -40.45 22.42
CA ALA A 161 -13.07 -39.09 22.54
C ALA A 161 -13.43 -38.35 21.24
N ARG A 162 -14.23 -37.28 21.36
CA ARG A 162 -14.74 -36.50 20.24
C ARG A 162 -13.59 -35.65 19.69
N GLY A 163 -12.70 -36.25 18.91
CA GLY A 163 -11.66 -35.51 18.17
C GLY A 163 -12.28 -34.59 17.13
N ARG A 164 -11.48 -33.64 16.65
CA ARG A 164 -11.92 -32.67 15.63
C ARG A 164 -12.42 -33.39 14.37
N GLN A 165 -13.46 -32.85 13.77
CA GLN A 165 -13.99 -33.40 12.53
C GLN A 165 -12.93 -33.25 11.43
N LEU A 166 -12.66 -34.34 10.69
CA LEU A 166 -11.70 -34.34 9.58
C LEU A 166 -12.00 -33.23 8.56
N THR A 167 -13.27 -32.89 8.38
CA THR A 167 -13.75 -31.78 7.54
C THR A 167 -13.18 -30.43 7.95
N GLU A 168 -13.12 -30.13 9.25
CA GLU A 168 -12.57 -28.89 9.80
C GLU A 168 -11.05 -28.81 9.59
N VAL A 169 -10.35 -29.93 9.82
CA VAL A 169 -8.90 -30.03 9.58
C VAL A 169 -8.57 -29.83 8.09
N LEU A 170 -9.35 -30.42 7.18
CA LEU A 170 -9.17 -30.23 5.74
C LEU A 170 -9.50 -28.80 5.30
N ALA A 171 -10.53 -28.17 5.88
CA ALA A 171 -10.87 -26.78 5.59
C ALA A 171 -9.73 -25.83 5.96
N GLU A 172 -9.11 -26.04 7.12
CA GLU A 172 -7.96 -25.26 7.55
C GLU A 172 -6.70 -25.51 6.70
N GLN A 173 -6.45 -26.75 6.28
CA GLN A 173 -5.34 -27.02 5.36
C GLN A 173 -5.53 -26.29 4.03
N ARG A 174 -6.77 -26.24 3.52
CA ARG A 174 -7.12 -25.49 2.31
C ARG A 174 -6.95 -23.99 2.50
N SER A 175 -7.38 -23.42 3.64
CA SER A 175 -7.21 -21.98 3.91
C SER A 175 -5.72 -21.61 4.01
N MET A 176 -4.90 -22.42 4.69
CA MET A 176 -3.46 -22.23 4.76
C MET A 176 -2.77 -22.36 3.39
N ALA A 177 -3.18 -23.33 2.57
CA ALA A 177 -2.65 -23.48 1.22
C ALA A 177 -2.98 -22.27 0.34
N ARG A 178 -4.20 -21.73 0.47
CA ARG A 178 -4.61 -20.51 -0.23
C ARG A 178 -3.81 -19.30 0.23
N LEU A 179 -3.66 -19.13 1.54
CA LEU A 179 -2.86 -18.04 2.11
C LEU A 179 -1.39 -18.11 1.67
N ALA A 180 -0.81 -19.32 1.61
CA ALA A 180 0.53 -19.53 1.08
C ALA A 180 0.65 -19.20 -0.42
N ALA A 181 -0.39 -19.47 -1.22
CA ALA A 181 -0.43 -19.06 -2.63
C ALA A 181 -0.49 -17.53 -2.76
N ASP A 182 -1.31 -16.87 -1.94
CA ASP A 182 -1.42 -15.41 -1.92
C ASP A 182 -0.10 -14.74 -1.50
N ALA A 183 0.61 -15.30 -0.51
CA ALA A 183 1.94 -14.84 -0.12
C ALA A 183 2.98 -14.99 -1.23
N ARG A 184 2.94 -16.09 -2.00
CA ARG A 184 3.81 -16.26 -3.18
C ARG A 184 3.48 -15.24 -4.28
N ALA A 185 2.20 -14.96 -4.50
CA ALA A 185 1.77 -13.95 -5.46
C ALA A 185 2.23 -12.55 -5.06
N LEU A 186 2.14 -12.20 -3.77
CA LEU A 186 2.70 -10.98 -3.20
C LEU A 186 4.22 -10.92 -3.37
N ARG A 187 4.92 -12.03 -3.14
CA ARG A 187 6.37 -12.11 -3.35
C ARG A 187 6.75 -11.84 -4.80
N GLY A 188 6.01 -12.41 -5.76
CA GLY A 188 6.21 -12.11 -7.19
C GLY A 188 5.99 -10.63 -7.50
N ALA A 189 4.87 -10.07 -7.05
CA ALA A 189 4.53 -8.67 -7.30
C ALA A 189 5.54 -7.68 -6.70
N SER A 190 6.07 -7.96 -5.49
CA SER A 190 7.12 -7.15 -4.87
C SER A 190 8.44 -7.20 -5.61
N ARG A 191 8.85 -8.37 -6.14
CA ARG A 191 10.05 -8.48 -7.00
C ARG A 191 9.91 -7.65 -8.26
N ASP A 192 8.77 -7.78 -8.93
CA ASP A 192 8.49 -7.04 -10.17
C ASP A 192 8.53 -5.53 -9.92
N LEU A 193 7.89 -5.07 -8.84
CA LEU A 193 7.94 -3.68 -8.43
C LEU A 193 9.37 -3.21 -8.11
N SER A 194 10.15 -3.99 -7.37
CA SER A 194 11.53 -3.63 -7.02
C SER A 194 12.40 -3.52 -8.27
N ALA A 195 12.23 -4.44 -9.23
CA ALA A 195 12.92 -4.39 -10.51
C ALA A 195 12.54 -3.15 -11.31
N THR A 196 11.25 -2.87 -11.49
CA THR A 196 10.80 -1.69 -12.27
C THR A 196 11.18 -0.37 -11.60
N SER A 197 11.13 -0.30 -10.27
CA SER A 197 11.58 0.88 -9.51
C SER A 197 13.08 1.11 -9.66
N LYS A 198 13.89 0.04 -9.71
CA LYS A 198 15.33 0.13 -9.96
C LYS A 198 15.62 0.65 -11.35
N TRP A 199 14.91 0.15 -12.37
CA TRP A 199 15.05 0.64 -13.75
C TRP A 199 14.64 2.10 -13.89
N LEU A 200 13.54 2.49 -13.28
CA LEU A 200 13.06 3.86 -13.27
C LEU A 200 14.07 4.82 -12.61
N TYR A 201 14.68 4.39 -11.50
CA TYR A 201 15.76 5.15 -10.85
C TYR A 201 17.04 5.25 -11.69
N ILE A 202 17.40 4.20 -12.42
CA ILE A 202 18.56 4.23 -13.31
C ILE A 202 18.29 5.17 -14.49
N ALA A 203 17.08 5.16 -15.05
CA ALA A 203 16.71 6.03 -16.18
C ALA A 203 16.55 7.51 -15.78
N SER A 204 16.23 7.80 -14.52
CA SER A 204 16.11 9.17 -14.02
C SER A 204 17.44 9.83 -13.66
N LYS A 205 18.50 9.03 -13.52
CA LYS A 205 19.86 9.48 -13.27
C LYS A 205 20.56 9.84 -14.56
#